data_AF-A0A3D2FMY2-F1
#
_entry.id   AF-A0A3D2FMY2-F1
#
_cell.length_a   1.000
_cell.length_b   1.000
_cell.length_c   1.000
_cell.angle_alpha   90.00
_cell.angle_beta   90.00
_cell.angle_gamma   90.00
#
_symmetry.space_group_name_H-M   'P 1'
#
loop_
_entity.id
_entity.type
_entity.pdbx_description
1 polymer ?
#
loop_
_entity_poly.entity_id
_entity_poly.type
_entity_poly.pdbx_seq_one_letter_code
_entity_poly.pdbx_strand_id
1 'polypeptide(L)'
;ATATGSLGSTGNIVAALMLVLFSFIGWDRVGYVAGEMKNPTKVIPQSMIYGITVIILLYLSANILYHSALGMEVMRNSAIVASDTAIKLFGPIGAGLISLMVIVSATGSINGT
;
A
#
# COMPACT_ATOMS: atom_id res chain seq x y z
N ALA A 1 22.08 -6.79 -10.01
CA ALA A 1 22.08 -6.14 -11.34
C ALA A 1 20.81 -5.33 -11.49
N THR A 2 20.95 -4.08 -11.91
CA THR A 2 20.00 -2.98 -11.83
C THR A 2 18.78 -3.22 -12.73
N ALA A 3 17.66 -3.72 -12.19
CA ALA A 3 16.42 -3.89 -12.96
C ALA A 3 15.89 -2.55 -13.52
N THR A 4 16.22 -1.43 -12.87
CA THR A 4 15.97 -0.07 -13.33
C THR A 4 17.09 0.53 -14.19
N GLY A 5 18.19 -0.19 -14.43
CA GLY A 5 19.28 0.30 -15.29
C GLY A 5 18.97 0.19 -16.78
N SER A 6 18.08 -0.73 -17.17
CA SER A 6 17.89 -1.12 -18.59
C SER A 6 16.67 -0.50 -19.28
N LEU A 7 15.80 0.21 -18.56
CA LEU A 7 14.51 0.71 -19.07
C LEU A 7 14.54 2.19 -19.49
N GLY A 8 15.63 2.91 -19.21
CA GLY A 8 15.70 4.36 -19.36
C GLY A 8 14.84 5.13 -18.34
N SER A 9 14.96 6.45 -18.30
CA SER A 9 14.26 7.31 -17.32
C SER A 9 12.74 7.11 -17.37
N THR A 10 12.16 7.15 -18.57
CA THR A 10 10.72 6.97 -18.79
C THR A 10 10.25 5.58 -18.37
N GLY A 11 10.99 4.52 -18.73
CA GLY A 11 10.60 3.15 -18.37
C GLY A 11 10.66 2.90 -16.86
N ASN A 12 11.61 3.51 -16.16
CA ASN A 12 11.67 3.46 -14.69
C ASN A 12 10.47 4.13 -14.02
N ILE A 13 10.05 5.30 -14.53
CA ILE A 13 8.87 6.00 -14.03
C ILE A 13 7.62 5.13 -14.25
N VAL A 14 7.45 4.55 -15.44
CA VAL A 14 6.31 3.67 -15.74
C VAL A 14 6.30 2.44 -14.83
N ALA A 15 7.45 1.78 -14.62
CA ALA A 15 7.55 0.63 -13.72
C ALA A 15 7.19 1.00 -12.28
N ALA A 16 7.67 2.15 -11.78
CA ALA A 16 7.31 2.64 -10.45
C ALA A 16 5.81 2.92 -10.34
N LEU A 17 5.22 3.59 -11.34
CA LEU A 17 3.78 3.87 -11.38
C LEU A 17 2.93 2.60 -11.39
N MET A 18 3.38 1.54 -12.07
CA MET A 18 2.67 0.25 -12.06
C MET A 18 2.61 -0.36 -10.66
N LEU A 19 3.71 -0.31 -9.90
CA LEU A 19 3.71 -0.77 -8.50
C LEU A 19 2.83 0.09 -7.59
N VAL A 20 2.79 1.40 -7.84
CA VAL A 20 1.89 2.31 -7.13
C VAL A 20 0.44 1.95 -7.44
N LEU A 21 0.08 1.81 -8.73
CA LEU A 21 -1.28 1.44 -9.15
C LEU A 21 -1.72 0.09 -8.60
N PHE A 22 -0.81 -0.90 -8.56
CA PHE A 22 -1.07 -2.19 -7.94
C PHE A 22 -1.52 -2.05 -6.48
N SER A 23 -0.94 -1.10 -5.75
CA SER A 23 -1.29 -0.82 -4.34
C SER A 23 -2.70 -0.23 -4.16
N PHE A 24 -3.33 0.26 -5.23
CA PHE A 24 -4.68 0.84 -5.22
C PHE A 24 -5.75 -0.08 -5.83
N ILE A 25 -5.42 -1.32 -6.22
CA ILE A 25 -6.41 -2.27 -6.78
C ILE A 25 -7.45 -2.64 -5.71
N GLY A 26 -8.72 -2.81 -6.12
CA GLY A 26 -9.84 -3.20 -5.26
C GLY A 26 -10.98 -2.19 -5.21
N TRP A 27 -10.80 -1.01 -5.81
CA TRP A 27 -11.85 0.01 -5.93
C TRP A 27 -13.07 -0.45 -6.74
N ASP A 28 -12.87 -1.38 -7.67
CA ASP A 28 -13.90 -1.96 -8.53
C ASP A 28 -14.92 -2.81 -7.75
N ARG A 29 -14.50 -3.39 -6.62
CA ARG A 29 -15.34 -4.27 -5.78
C ARG A 29 -16.47 -3.53 -5.07
N VAL A 30 -16.38 -2.20 -4.94
CA VAL A 30 -17.46 -1.37 -4.35
C VAL A 30 -18.78 -1.57 -5.09
N GLY A 31 -18.74 -1.86 -6.39
CA GLY A 31 -19.93 -2.12 -7.19
C GLY A 31 -20.59 -3.48 -6.93
N TYR A 32 -19.90 -4.44 -6.30
CA TYR A 32 -20.41 -5.82 -6.19
C TYR A 32 -21.63 -5.92 -5.27
N VAL A 33 -21.70 -5.05 -4.26
CA VAL A 33 -22.81 -4.96 -3.31
C VAL A 33 -23.81 -3.85 -3.67
N ALA A 34 -23.72 -3.28 -4.89
CA ALA A 34 -24.58 -2.18 -5.33
C ALA A 34 -26.08 -2.50 -5.23
N GLY A 35 -26.47 -3.77 -5.41
CA GLY A 35 -27.86 -4.22 -5.31
C GLY A 35 -28.45 -4.16 -3.90
N GLU A 36 -27.62 -4.16 -2.87
CA GLU A 36 -28.02 -4.07 -1.46
C GLU A 36 -27.88 -2.65 -0.90
N MET A 37 -27.23 -1.75 -1.65
CA MET A 37 -27.02 -0.37 -1.25
C MET A 37 -28.29 0.47 -1.41
N LYS A 38 -28.56 1.34 -0.44
CA LYS A 38 -29.57 2.39 -0.57
C LYS A 38 -29.04 3.52 -1.46
N ASN A 39 -29.71 3.82 -2.57
CA ASN A 39 -29.32 4.86 -3.54
C ASN A 39 -27.88 4.67 -4.10
N PRO A 40 -27.58 3.53 -4.73
CA PRO A 40 -26.21 3.18 -5.17
C PRO A 40 -25.62 4.22 -6.15
N THR A 41 -26.46 4.86 -6.96
CA THR A 41 -26.04 5.89 -7.93
C THR A 41 -25.38 7.11 -7.30
N LYS A 42 -25.67 7.40 -6.02
CA LYS A 42 -25.01 8.48 -5.25
C LYS A 42 -23.96 7.95 -4.29
N VAL A 43 -24.26 6.82 -3.64
CA VAL A 43 -23.40 6.26 -2.59
C VAL A 43 -22.10 5.69 -3.16
N ILE A 44 -22.14 4.99 -4.30
CA ILE A 44 -20.93 4.37 -4.88
C ILE A 44 -19.88 5.43 -5.24
N PRO A 45 -20.20 6.50 -6.00
CA PRO A 45 -19.21 7.54 -6.30
C PRO A 45 -18.64 8.23 -5.04
N GLN A 46 -19.50 8.51 -4.05
CA GLN A 46 -19.07 9.15 -2.80
C GLN A 46 -18.13 8.25 -2.00
N SER A 47 -18.50 6.98 -1.80
CA SER A 47 -17.68 5.99 -1.11
C SER A 47 -16.32 5.79 -1.78
N MET A 48 -16.28 5.79 -3.12
CA MET A 48 -15.02 5.72 -3.86
C MET A 48 -14.13 6.93 -3.58
N ILE A 49 -14.66 8.15 -3.68
CA ILE A 49 -13.87 9.38 -3.44
C ILE A 49 -13.33 9.41 -2.01
N TYR A 50 -14.18 9.16 -1.02
CA TYR A 50 -13.74 9.18 0.38
C TYR A 50 -12.75 8.05 0.67
N GLY A 51 -13.04 6.84 0.22
CA GLY A 51 -12.16 5.67 0.40
C GLY A 51 -10.78 5.89 -0.23
N ILE A 52 -10.74 6.30 -1.49
CA ILE A 52 -9.49 6.57 -2.21
C ILE A 52 -8.70 7.69 -1.52
N THR A 53 -9.37 8.76 -1.09
CA THR A 53 -8.71 9.88 -0.39
C THR A 53 -8.07 9.43 0.91
N VAL A 54 -8.77 8.61 1.71
CA VAL A 54 -8.22 8.04 2.94
C VAL A 54 -7.00 7.16 2.64
N ILE A 55 -7.08 6.29 1.62
CA ILE A 55 -5.95 5.43 1.23
C ILE A 55 -4.75 6.27 0.79
N ILE A 56 -4.95 7.32 0.00
CA ILE A 56 -3.88 8.24 -0.41
C ILE A 56 -3.18 8.83 0.81
N LEU A 57 -3.94 9.35 1.78
CA LEU A 57 -3.38 9.95 2.99
C LEU A 57 -2.59 8.93 3.83
N LEU A 58 -3.10 7.71 3.96
CA LEU A 58 -2.42 6.63 4.66
C LEU A 58 -1.11 6.24 3.98
N TYR A 59 -1.11 6.08 2.65
CA TYR A 59 0.08 5.71 1.90
C TYR A 59 1.14 6.81 1.92
N LEU A 60 0.74 8.08 1.78
CA LEU A 60 1.68 9.20 1.90
C LEU A 60 2.28 9.26 3.31
N SER A 61 1.45 9.14 4.34
CA SER A 61 1.91 9.16 5.74
C SER A 61 2.88 8.01 6.02
N ALA A 62 2.59 6.80 5.53
CA ALA A 62 3.47 5.65 5.69
C ALA A 62 4.81 5.84 4.96
N ASN A 63 4.81 6.36 3.73
CA ASN A 63 6.04 6.62 2.99
C ASN A 63 6.90 7.70 3.66
N ILE A 64 6.28 8.77 4.17
CA ILE A 64 6.98 9.81 4.96
C ILE A 64 7.59 9.19 6.22
N LEU A 65 6.84 8.36 6.94
CA LEU A 65 7.33 7.65 8.12
C LEU A 65 8.54 6.75 7.80
N TYR A 66 8.44 5.93 6.74
CA TYR A 66 9.53 5.06 6.31
C TYR A 66 10.80 5.85 5.97
N HIS A 67 10.64 6.93 5.20
CA HIS A 67 11.76 7.79 4.83
C HIS A 67 12.39 8.47 6.04
N SER A 68 11.58 9.02 6.95
CA SER A 68 12.07 9.68 8.16
C SER A 68 12.74 8.71 9.14
N ALA A 69 12.27 7.46 9.22
CA ALA A 69 12.82 6.48 10.14
C ALA A 69 14.09 5.82 9.59
N LEU A 70 14.09 5.39 8.33
CA LEU A 70 15.16 4.56 7.76
C LEU A 70 16.14 5.35 6.88
N GLY A 71 15.69 6.41 6.21
CA GLY A 71 16.44 7.08 5.16
C GLY A 71 16.41 6.31 3.83
N MET A 72 16.74 7.01 2.72
CA MET A 72 16.63 6.47 1.36
C MET A 72 17.51 5.24 1.10
N GLU A 73 18.72 5.23 1.63
CA GLU A 73 19.67 4.15 1.34
C GLU A 73 19.21 2.83 1.96
N VAL A 74 18.75 2.87 3.22
CA VAL A 74 18.23 1.68 3.90
C VAL A 74 16.94 1.21 3.23
N MET A 75 16.00 2.12 2.90
CA MET A 75 14.78 1.76 2.18
C MET A 75 15.06 1.07 0.85
N ARG A 76 16.08 1.51 0.10
CA ARG A 76 16.42 0.94 -1.22
C ARG A 76 16.98 -0.48 -1.13
N ASN A 77 17.65 -0.81 -0.03
CA ASN A 77 18.26 -2.13 0.19
C ASN A 77 17.36 -3.07 1.02
N SER A 78 16.31 -2.53 1.64
CA SER A 78 15.36 -3.28 2.46
C SER A 78 14.45 -4.16 1.60
N ALA A 79 14.35 -5.44 1.96
CA ALA A 79 13.38 -6.35 1.37
C ALA A 79 11.93 -6.07 1.84
N ILE A 80 11.77 -5.64 3.10
CA ILE A 80 10.45 -5.37 3.72
C ILE A 80 10.54 -4.08 4.55
N VAL A 81 10.29 -2.94 3.89
CA VAL A 81 10.49 -1.60 4.49
C VAL A 81 9.67 -1.39 5.76
N ALA A 82 8.45 -1.93 5.80
CA ALA A 82 7.57 -1.84 6.97
C ALA A 82 8.15 -2.58 8.19
N SER A 83 8.72 -3.78 7.99
CA SER A 83 9.33 -4.57 9.06
C SER A 83 10.58 -3.88 9.59
N ASP A 84 11.47 -3.43 8.71
CA ASP A 84 12.70 -2.74 9.12
C ASP A 84 12.40 -1.43 9.87
N THR A 85 11.37 -0.70 9.44
CA THR A 85 10.87 0.48 10.16
C THR A 85 10.34 0.09 11.54
N ALA A 86 9.53 -0.97 11.62
CA ALA A 86 8.96 -1.44 12.87
C ALA A 86 10.03 -1.90 13.88
N ILE A 87 11.08 -2.59 13.41
CA ILE A 87 12.23 -2.97 14.24
C ILE A 87 12.92 -1.72 14.79
N LYS A 88 13.13 -0.71 13.95
CA LYS A 88 13.81 0.53 14.35
C LYS A 88 12.99 1.37 15.35
N LEU A 89 11.66 1.39 15.20
CA LEU A 89 10.78 2.20 16.06
C LEU A 89 10.34 1.50 17.35
N PHE A 90 10.06 0.20 17.28
CA PHE A 90 9.40 -0.55 18.38
C PHE A 90 10.21 -1.74 18.88
N GLY A 91 11.40 -1.98 18.31
CA GLY A 91 12.23 -3.14 18.64
C GLY A 91 11.67 -4.47 18.11
N PRO A 92 12.35 -5.59 18.38
CA PRO A 92 12.01 -6.90 17.80
C PRO A 92 10.60 -7.40 18.15
N ILE A 93 10.13 -7.11 19.37
CA ILE A 93 8.81 -7.53 19.84
C ILE A 93 7.71 -6.77 19.10
N GLY A 94 7.83 -5.43 18.99
CA GLY A 94 6.88 -4.62 18.25
C GLY A 94 6.85 -4.94 16.76
N ALA A 95 8.02 -5.21 16.17
CA ALA A 95 8.13 -5.69 14.79
C ALA A 95 7.43 -7.03 14.58
N GLY A 96 7.54 -7.96 15.53
CA GLY A 96 6.83 -9.25 15.49
C GLY A 96 5.31 -9.06 15.48
N LEU A 97 4.79 -8.17 16.32
CA LEU A 97 3.35 -7.87 16.36
C LEU A 97 2.84 -7.24 15.06
N ILE A 98 3.56 -6.26 14.52
CA ILE A 98 3.21 -5.62 13.24
C ILE A 98 3.27 -6.63 12.10
N SER A 99 4.29 -7.49 12.07
CA SER A 99 4.42 -8.54 11.07
C SER A 99 3.25 -9.51 11.12
N LEU A 100 2.79 -9.90 12.31
CA LEU A 100 1.60 -10.74 12.46
C LEU A 100 0.35 -10.06 11.91
N MET A 101 0.14 -8.77 12.18
CA MET A 101 -0.98 -8.01 11.63
C MET A 101 -0.93 -7.95 10.10
N VAL A 102 0.26 -7.74 9.53
CA VAL A 102 0.45 -7.73 8.07
C VAL A 102 0.16 -9.10 7.46
N ILE A 103 0.60 -10.19 8.10
CA ILE A 103 0.31 -11.56 7.64
C ILE A 103 -1.20 -11.80 7.63
N VAL A 104 -1.90 -11.49 8.73
CA VAL A 104 -3.36 -11.63 8.81
C VAL A 104 -4.06 -10.80 7.74
N SER A 105 -3.61 -9.57 7.50
CA SER A 105 -4.16 -8.68 6.46
C SER A 105 -3.95 -9.24 5.05
N ALA A 106 -2.74 -9.71 4.74
CA ALA A 106 -2.41 -10.29 3.43
C ALA A 106 -3.20 -11.57 3.17
N THR A 107 -3.29 -12.47 4.16
CA THR A 107 -4.09 -13.70 4.07
C THR A 107 -5.58 -13.37 3.91
N GLY A 108 -6.10 -12.40 4.65
CA GLY A 108 -7.48 -11.94 4.51
C GLY A 108 -7.77 -11.37 3.12
N SER A 109 -6.83 -10.61 2.56
CA SER A 109 -6.94 -10.06 1.20
C SER A 109 -6.98 -11.14 0.12
N ILE A 110 -6.22 -12.22 0.30
CA ILE A 110 -6.23 -13.39 -0.60
C ILE A 110 -7.55 -14.17 -0.48
N ASN A 111 -8.09 -14.31 0.73
CA ASN A 111 -9.36 -15.03 0.93
C ASN A 111 -10.57 -14.25 0.40
N GLY A 112 -10.53 -12.91 0.46
CA GLY A 112 -11.60 -12.01 0.01
C GLY A 112 -11.48 -11.52 -1.44
N THR A 113 -10.54 -12.05 -2.22
CA THR A 113 -10.39 -11.80 -3.67
C THR A 113 -10.64 -13.08 -4.42
#